data_AF-A0A345Y3J4-F1
#
_entry.id   AF-A0A345Y3J4-F1
#
_cell.length_a   1.000
_cell.length_b   1.000
_cell.length_c   1.000
_cell.angle_alpha   90.00
_cell.angle_beta   90.00
_cell.angle_gamma   90.00
#
_symmetry.space_group_name_H-M   'P 1'
#
loop_
_entity.id
_entity.type
_entity.pdbx_description
1 polymer ?
#
loop_
_entity_poly.entity_id
_entity_poly.type
_entity_poly.pdbx_seq_one_letter_code
_entity_poly.pdbx_strand_id
1 'polypeptide(L)' 'MTGQEFEAAIKAAGYSQRKLAELLDVDRKTIGARCQAAEVDPLFAYAVLGVLAEQSAKQLVAVVGHMGQKHNK' A
#
# COMPACT_ATOMS: atom_id res chain seq x y z
N MET A 1 0.84 -5.61 -13.68
CA MET A 1 1.35 -4.40 -13.00
C MET A 1 2.82 -4.28 -13.31
N THR A 2 3.28 -3.14 -13.81
CA THR A 2 4.70 -2.87 -14.04
C THR A 2 5.41 -2.50 -12.73
N GLY A 3 6.74 -2.58 -12.71
CA GLY A 3 7.52 -2.18 -11.53
C GLY A 3 7.30 -0.71 -11.12
N GLN A 4 7.09 0.17 -12.09
CA GLN A 4 6.80 1.59 -11.84
C GLN A 4 5.43 1.79 -11.19
N GLU A 5 4.40 1.09 -11.69
CA GLU A 5 3.07 1.09 -11.08
C GLU A 5 3.10 0.54 -9.66
N PHE A 6 3.88 -0.52 -9.44
CA PHE A 6 4.09 -1.10 -8.11
C PHE A 6 4.73 -0.09 -7.17
N GLU A 7 5.82 0.57 -7.58
CA GLU A 7 6.47 1.59 -6.74
C GLU A 7 5.53 2.76 -6.44
N ALA A 8 4.73 3.21 -7.41
CA ALA A 8 3.72 4.24 -7.21
C ALA A 8 2.66 3.78 -6.19
N ALA A 9 2.18 2.54 -6.27
CA ALA A 9 1.24 1.96 -5.33
C ALA A 9 1.79 1.91 -3.89
N ILE A 10 3.06 1.54 -3.71
CA ILE A 10 3.73 1.55 -2.41
C ILE A 10 3.71 2.96 -1.80
N LYS A 11 4.08 3.97 -2.60
CA LYS A 11 4.13 5.37 -2.16
C LYS A 11 2.74 5.91 -1.85
N ALA A 12 1.74 5.61 -2.67
CA ALA A 12 0.35 6.00 -2.46
C ALA A 12 -0.23 5.41 -1.17
N ALA A 13 0.18 4.19 -0.81
CA ALA A 13 -0.16 3.59 0.48
C ALA A 13 0.56 4.22 1.68
N GLY A 14 1.48 5.17 1.47
CA GLY A 14 2.30 5.77 2.53
C GLY A 14 3.41 4.86 3.04
N TYR A 15 3.85 3.88 2.25
CA TYR A 15 4.96 2.98 2.59
C TYR A 15 6.24 3.40 1.86
N SER A 16 7.38 3.07 2.47
CA SER A 16 8.67 3.01 1.78
C SER A 16 8.94 1.56 1.34
N GLN A 17 9.87 1.35 0.42
CA GLN A 17 10.30 -0.01 0.04
C GLN A 17 10.79 -0.82 1.26
N ARG A 18 11.46 -0.16 2.20
CA ARG A 18 11.91 -0.78 3.46
C ARG A 18 10.73 -1.22 4.32
N LYS A 19 9.74 -0.33 4.51
CA LYS A 19 8.58 -0.63 5.35
C LYS A 19 7.71 -1.73 4.75
N LEU A 20 7.59 -1.79 3.43
CA LEU A 20 6.90 -2.89 2.76
C LEU A 20 7.68 -4.21 2.89
N ALA A 21 9.01 -4.16 2.76
CA ALA A 21 9.86 -5.33 2.96
C ALA A 21 9.70 -5.92 4.37
N GLU A 22 9.69 -5.06 5.39
CA GLU A 22 9.41 -5.43 6.79
C GLU A 22 7.99 -6.01 6.95
N LEU A 23 6.98 -5.44 6.28
CA LEU A 23 5.60 -5.94 6.34
C LEU A 23 5.44 -7.34 5.74
N LEU A 24 6.14 -7.61 4.64
CA LEU A 24 6.04 -8.88 3.91
C LEU A 24 7.09 -9.91 4.34
N ASP A 25 7.90 -9.59 5.35
CA ASP A 25 9.01 -10.41 5.85
C ASP A 25 9.97 -10.86 4.74
N VAL A 26 10.40 -9.90 3.92
CA VAL A 26 11.37 -10.11 2.83
C VAL A 26 12.49 -9.08 2.89
N ASP A 27 13.60 -9.37 2.22
CA ASP A 27 14.67 -8.40 2.07
C ASP A 27 14.23 -7.17 1.27
N ARG A 28 14.75 -5.99 1.64
CA ARG A 28 14.53 -4.74 0.88
C ARG A 28 14.92 -4.89 -0.60
N LYS A 29 15.97 -5.67 -0.88
CA LYS A 29 16.42 -5.94 -2.26
C LYS A 29 15.35 -6.67 -3.08
N THR A 30 14.56 -7.54 -2.45
CA THR A 30 13.43 -8.24 -3.09
C THR A 30 12.42 -7.22 -3.60
N ILE A 31 12.01 -6.27 -2.76
CA ILE A 31 11.09 -5.19 -3.16
C ILE A 31 11.70 -4.30 -4.23
N GLY A 32 12.97 -3.91 -4.07
CA GLY A 32 13.69 -3.12 -5.07
C GLY A 32 13.72 -3.77 -6.46
N ALA A 33 13.94 -5.08 -6.53
CA ALA A 33 13.90 -5.83 -7.78
C ALA A 33 12.51 -5.82 -8.43
N ARG A 34 11.42 -5.85 -7.65
CA ARG A 34 10.05 -5.76 -8.20
C ARG A 34 9.75 -4.36 -8.74
N CYS A 35 10.23 -3.30 -8.09
CA CYS A 35 10.09 -1.93 -8.61
C CYS A 35 10.79 -1.73 -9.97
N GLN A 36 11.79 -2.54 -10.29
CA GLN A 36 12.54 -2.47 -11.55
C GLN A 36 12.06 -3.49 -12.61
N ALA A 37 11.14 -4.38 -12.25
CA ALA A 37 10.69 -5.43 -13.14
C ALA A 37 9.77 -4.87 -14.24
N ALA A 38 9.87 -5.42 -15.45
CA ALA A 38 8.92 -5.13 -16.53
C ALA A 38 7.50 -5.54 -16.12
N GLU A 39 7.39 -6.67 -15.43
CA GLU A 39 6.16 -7.18 -14.86
C GLU A 39 6.42 -7.67 -13.43
N VAL A 40 5.57 -7.25 -12.50
CA VAL A 40 5.65 -7.64 -11.10
C VAL A 40 4.89 -8.93 -10.88
N ASP A 41 5.52 -9.87 -10.18
CA ASP A 41 4.92 -11.13 -9.77
C ASP A 41 3.54 -10.88 -9.11
N PRO A 42 2.49 -11.63 -9.50
CA PRO A 42 1.13 -11.44 -8.99
C PRO A 42 1.03 -11.43 -7.46
N LEU A 43 1.84 -12.23 -6.75
CA LEU A 43 1.85 -12.26 -5.28
C LEU A 43 2.15 -10.88 -4.70
N PHE A 44 3.16 -10.19 -5.23
CA PHE A 44 3.53 -8.86 -4.77
C PHE A 44 2.52 -7.80 -5.22
N ALA A 45 1.97 -7.94 -6.43
CA ALA A 45 0.92 -7.05 -6.91
C ALA A 45 -0.34 -7.13 -6.03
N TYR A 46 -0.77 -8.33 -5.64
CA TYR A 46 -1.89 -8.49 -4.71
C TYR A 46 -1.58 -8.01 -3.30
N ALA A 47 -0.35 -8.24 -2.82
CA ALA A 47 0.07 -7.73 -1.52
C ALA A 47 -0.05 -6.21 -1.44
N VAL A 48 0.45 -5.46 -2.43
CA VAL A 48 0.35 -3.99 -2.42
C VAL A 48 -1.10 -3.50 -2.57
N LEU A 49 -1.94 -4.21 -3.33
CA LEU A 49 -3.37 -3.90 -3.43
C LEU A 49 -4.08 -4.08 -2.08
N GLY A 50 -3.74 -5.12 -1.32
CA GLY A 50 -4.25 -5.34 0.03
C GLY A 50 -3.87 -4.19 0.98
N VAL A 51 -2.61 -3.75 0.93
CA VAL A 51 -2.13 -2.61 1.73
C VAL A 51 -2.89 -1.33 1.37
N LEU A 52 -3.06 -1.05 0.06
CA LEU A 52 -3.84 0.11 -0.38
C LEU A 52 -5.28 0.06 0.12
N ALA A 53 -5.94 -1.09 -0.02
CA ALA A 53 -7.32 -1.27 0.44
C ALA A 53 -7.44 -1.03 1.96
N GLU A 54 -6.49 -1.52 2.76
CA GLU A 54 -6.45 -1.27 4.20
C GLU A 54 -6.34 0.22 4.52
N GLN A 55 -5.45 0.96 3.83
CA GLN A 55 -5.28 2.40 4.04
C GLN A 55 -6.54 3.18 3.63
N SER A 56 -7.15 2.84 2.49
CA SER A 56 -8.41 3.44 2.06
C SER A 56 -9.54 3.17 3.06
N ALA A 57 -9.61 1.96 3.61
CA ALA A 57 -10.60 1.62 4.63
C ALA A 57 -10.40 2.45 5.91
N LYS A 58 -9.15 2.61 6.38
CA LYS A 58 -8.83 3.46 7.55
C LYS A 58 -9.24 4.92 7.33
N GLN A 59 -8.95 5.47 6.16
CA GLN A 59 -9.35 6.83 5.80
C GLN A 59 -10.87 6.99 5.78
N LEU A 60 -11.59 6.03 5.20
CA LEU A 60 -13.05 6.05 5.16
C LEU A 60 -13.66 6.03 6.58
N VAL A 61 -13.16 5.16 7.45
CA VAL A 61 -13.60 5.08 8.85
C VAL A 61 -13.36 6.40 9.58
N ALA A 62 -12.20 7.05 9.37
CA ALA A 62 -11.91 8.35 9.96
C ALA A 62 -12.91 9.43 9.50
N VAL A 63 -13.23 9.48 8.20
CA VAL A 63 -14.22 10.42 7.64
C VAL A 63 -15.60 10.18 8.24
N VAL A 64 -16.06 8.94 8.32
CA VAL A 64 -17.35 8.59 8.95
C VAL A 64 -17.37 9.01 10.42
N GLY A 65 -16.29 8.76 11.17
CA GLY A 65 -16.16 9.19 12.56
C GLY A 65 -16.31 10.70 12.73
N HIS A 66 -15.69 11.50 11.84
CA HIS A 66 -15.83 12.96 11.86
C HIS A 66 -17.24 13.44 11.51
N MET A 67 -17.93 12.78 10.58
CA MET A 67 -19.33 13.11 10.24
C MET A 67 -20.27 12.82 11.40
N GLY A 68 -20.11 11.70 12.10
CA GLY A 68 -20.94 11.34 13.25
C GLY A 68 -20.81 12.32 14.42
N GLN A 69 -19.61 12.87 14.65
CA GLN A 69 -19.40 13.89 15.70
C GLN A 69 -20.02 15.24 15.38
N LYS A 70 -20.17 15.59 14.08
CA LYS A 70 -20.71 16.89 13.65
C LYS A 70 -22.24 16.98 13.79
N HIS A 71 -22.95 15.86 13.86
CA HIS A 71 -24.41 15.82 14.06
C HIS A 71 -24.85 15.81 15.54
N ASN A 72 -23.91 15.71 16.49
CA ASN A 72 -24.19 15.62 17.93
C ASN A 72 -23.90 16.93 18.70
N LYS A 73 -23.80 18.05 17.98
CA LYS A 73 -23.69 19.41 18.52
C LYS A 73 -24.79 20.27 17.90
#